data_AF-A0A521ZXL2-F1
#
_entry.id   AF-A0A521ZXL2-F1
#
_cell.length_a   1.000
_cell.length_b   1.000
_cell.length_c   1.000
_cell.angle_alpha   90.00
_cell.angle_beta   90.00
_cell.angle_gamma   90.00
#
_symmetry.space_group_name_H-M   'P 1'
#
loop_
_entity.id
_entity.type
_entity.pdbx_description
1 polymer ?
#
loop_
_entity_poly.entity_id
_entity_poly.type
_entity_poly.pdbx_seq_one_letter_code
_entity_poly.pdbx_strand_id
1 'polypeptide(L)'
;MCTVSFIARQKGYLLGMNRDEKLTRAPGLPPKLLRVQGRRVIQPSERGGGTWIALNESGATLALINWYSISARVKTNPVSRGEVVKAASFARAPEEVESELAKLLLRRINPFRLIGIFLATSEVAEWRWDLKKLVRRDHAWETQQWISSGFDEPEAQRVRSRTFSRARKQITFASVDWLRRLHRSHGRERGPFSTCMHRVDAATVSYTEVSVSGTVRRMSYHAGPPCELRASKTVLLKPE
;
A
#
# COMPACT_ATOMS: atom_id res chain seq x y z
N MET A 1 6.93 -0.70 -6.73
CA MET A 1 6.72 0.77 -6.82
C MET A 1 5.23 0.98 -6.62
N CYS A 2 4.79 2.02 -5.94
CA CYS A 2 3.39 2.09 -5.53
C CYS A 2 2.90 3.52 -5.32
N THR A 3 1.59 3.71 -5.45
CA THR A 3 0.86 4.88 -4.92
C THR A 3 -0.17 4.38 -3.92
N VAL A 4 -0.14 4.89 -2.70
CA VAL A 4 -1.09 4.57 -1.62
C VAL A 4 -1.87 5.83 -1.28
N SER A 5 -3.20 5.81 -1.37
CA SER A 5 -4.06 6.95 -1.02
C SER A 5 -5.00 6.54 0.11
N PHE A 6 -4.91 7.22 1.24
CA PHE A 6 -5.73 7.01 2.43
C PHE A 6 -6.82 8.07 2.50
N ILE A 7 -8.05 7.66 2.78
CA ILE A 7 -9.20 8.54 3.00
C ILE A 7 -9.68 8.31 4.43
N ALA A 8 -9.40 9.28 5.29
CA ALA A 8 -9.91 9.31 6.65
C ALA A 8 -11.44 9.48 6.67
N ARG A 9 -12.11 8.74 7.54
CA ARG A 9 -13.55 8.92 7.85
C ARG A 9 -13.73 8.88 9.36
N GLN A 10 -14.85 9.39 9.85
CA GLN A 10 -15.15 9.42 11.29
C GLN A 10 -15.21 8.02 11.92
N LYS A 11 -15.74 7.02 11.20
CA LYS A 11 -15.94 5.64 11.71
C LYS A 11 -15.37 4.59 10.75
N GLY A 12 -14.18 4.86 10.21
CA GLY A 12 -13.59 3.98 9.20
C GLY A 12 -12.57 4.68 8.31
N TYR A 13 -12.21 4.01 7.23
CA TYR A 13 -11.38 4.59 6.18
C TYR A 13 -11.53 3.85 4.85
N LEU A 14 -11.06 4.49 3.79
CA LEU A 14 -10.71 3.80 2.55
C LEU A 14 -9.20 3.88 2.32
N LEU A 15 -8.66 2.87 1.67
CA LEU A 15 -7.28 2.88 1.18
C LEU A 15 -7.27 2.34 -0.24
N GLY A 16 -6.62 3.06 -1.15
CA GLY A 16 -6.32 2.60 -2.50
C GLY A 16 -4.83 2.39 -2.64
N MET A 17 -4.40 1.29 -3.26
CA MET A 17 -3.00 1.01 -3.54
C MET A 17 -2.81 0.50 -4.97
N ASN A 18 -2.16 1.31 -5.80
CA ASN A 18 -1.62 0.83 -7.08
C ASN A 18 -0.26 0.18 -6.82
N ARG A 19 -0.04 -1.02 -7.37
CA ARG A 19 1.27 -1.68 -7.40
C ARG A 19 1.82 -1.61 -8.82
N ASP A 20 2.87 -0.83 -8.96
CA ASP A 20 3.66 -0.64 -10.17
C ASP A 20 4.85 -1.61 -10.16
N GLU A 21 5.01 -2.37 -11.24
CA GLU A 21 5.99 -3.45 -11.34
C GLU A 21 6.39 -3.75 -12.79
N LYS A 22 7.58 -4.35 -12.97
CA LYS A 22 8.04 -4.86 -14.26
C LYS A 22 7.06 -5.91 -14.81
N LEU A 23 6.79 -5.85 -16.11
CA LEU A 23 5.90 -6.80 -16.78
C LEU A 23 6.46 -8.23 -16.81
N THR A 24 7.79 -8.38 -16.70
CA THR A 24 8.47 -9.68 -16.61
C THR A 24 8.33 -10.35 -15.24
N ARG A 25 7.90 -9.62 -14.20
CA ARG A 25 7.72 -10.22 -12.88
C ARG A 25 6.41 -11.01 -12.84
N ALA A 26 6.44 -12.16 -12.19
CA ALA A 26 5.24 -12.97 -11.97
C ALA A 26 4.10 -12.12 -11.37
N PRO A 27 2.87 -12.25 -11.89
CA PRO A 27 1.71 -11.55 -11.33
C PRO A 27 1.48 -11.92 -9.86
N GLY A 28 1.02 -10.94 -9.09
CA GLY A 28 0.54 -11.17 -7.73
C GLY A 28 -0.70 -12.06 -7.70
N LEU A 29 -0.81 -12.85 -6.64
CA LEU A 29 -1.99 -13.67 -6.35
C LEU A 29 -3.04 -12.83 -5.63
N PRO A 30 -4.34 -13.09 -5.89
CA PRO A 30 -5.43 -12.35 -5.27
C PRO A 30 -5.48 -12.59 -3.76
N PRO A 31 -6.17 -11.70 -3.02
CA PRO A 31 -6.26 -11.79 -1.57
C PRO A 31 -6.89 -13.08 -1.10
N LYS A 32 -6.35 -13.62 -0.01
CA LYS A 32 -6.92 -14.74 0.74
C LYS A 32 -7.09 -14.34 2.20
N LEU A 33 -8.05 -14.95 2.85
CA LEU A 33 -8.17 -14.95 4.31
C LEU A 33 -7.24 -16.02 4.88
N LEU A 34 -6.41 -15.66 5.85
CA LEU A 34 -5.51 -16.57 6.55
C LEU A 34 -5.43 -16.21 8.03
N ARG A 35 -4.90 -17.12 8.85
CA ARG A 35 -4.53 -16.85 10.24
C ARG A 35 -3.02 -16.59 10.35
N VAL A 36 -2.65 -15.45 10.91
CA VAL A 36 -1.25 -15.07 11.22
C VAL A 36 -1.18 -14.75 12.71
N GLN A 37 -0.34 -15.47 13.46
CA GLN A 37 -0.23 -15.32 14.92
C GLN A 37 -1.61 -15.31 15.62
N GLY A 38 -2.47 -16.26 15.25
CA GLY A 38 -3.83 -16.38 15.78
C GLY A 38 -4.87 -15.43 15.19
N ARG A 39 -4.48 -14.35 14.51
CA ARG A 39 -5.40 -13.33 13.98
C ARG A 39 -5.78 -13.56 12.53
N ARG A 40 -7.02 -13.21 12.19
CA ARG A 40 -7.50 -13.25 10.80
C ARG A 40 -6.96 -12.05 10.01
N VAL A 41 -6.30 -12.35 8.89
CA VAL A 41 -5.67 -11.38 7.99
C VAL A 41 -6.11 -11.65 6.56
N ILE A 42 -6.51 -10.61 5.84
CA ILE A 42 -6.72 -10.60 4.40
C ILE A 42 -5.52 -9.93 3.73
N GLN A 43 -4.88 -10.63 2.79
CA GLN A 43 -3.79 -10.05 2.01
C GLN A 43 -3.66 -10.75 0.65
N PRO A 44 -3.32 -10.03 -0.44
CA PRO A 44 -2.73 -10.64 -1.62
C PRO A 44 -1.33 -11.17 -1.31
N SER A 45 -0.74 -11.91 -2.23
CA SER A 45 0.62 -12.43 -2.06
C SER A 45 1.39 -12.50 -3.37
N GLU A 46 2.71 -12.50 -3.28
CA GLU A 46 3.60 -12.92 -4.35
C GLU A 46 3.63 -14.46 -4.42
N ARG A 47 4.00 -15.03 -5.56
CA ARG A 47 4.24 -16.48 -5.66
C ARG A 47 5.30 -16.99 -4.66
N GLY A 48 6.28 -16.15 -4.32
CA GLY A 48 7.30 -16.42 -3.30
C GLY A 48 6.85 -16.19 -1.85
N GLY A 49 5.58 -15.87 -1.60
CA GLY A 49 4.99 -15.82 -0.24
C GLY A 49 4.99 -14.46 0.46
N GLY A 50 5.74 -13.47 -0.02
CA GLY A 50 5.69 -12.09 0.52
C GLY A 50 4.40 -11.36 0.16
N THR A 51 4.11 -10.25 0.85
CA THR A 51 2.95 -9.39 0.55
C THR A 51 3.30 -7.91 0.66
N TRP A 52 2.57 -7.04 -0.05
CA TRP A 52 2.78 -5.59 -0.02
C TRP A 52 1.68 -4.83 0.73
N ILE A 53 0.57 -5.50 1.05
CA ILE A 53 -0.55 -4.91 1.77
C ILE A 53 -1.32 -5.99 2.52
N ALA A 54 -1.73 -5.72 3.76
CA ALA A 54 -2.52 -6.63 4.57
C ALA A 54 -3.54 -5.85 5.41
N LEU A 55 -4.74 -6.41 5.57
CA LEU A 55 -5.81 -5.92 6.44
C LEU A 55 -6.15 -7.02 7.45
N ASN A 56 -6.15 -6.70 8.74
CA ASN A 56 -6.54 -7.66 9.77
C ASN A 56 -7.92 -7.35 10.38
N GLU A 57 -8.37 -8.24 11.27
CA GLU A 57 -9.68 -8.15 11.89
C GLU A 57 -9.90 -6.97 12.83
N SER A 58 -8.84 -6.40 13.43
CA SER A 58 -9.00 -5.16 14.20
C SER A 58 -9.27 -3.95 13.31
N GLY A 59 -9.14 -4.10 11.98
CA GLY A 59 -9.21 -3.00 11.03
C GLY A 59 -7.88 -2.28 10.87
N ALA A 60 -6.76 -2.87 11.31
CA ALA A 60 -5.44 -2.36 10.99
C ALA A 60 -5.05 -2.76 9.57
N THR A 61 -4.53 -1.80 8.79
CA THR A 61 -3.96 -2.05 7.47
C THR A 61 -2.49 -1.66 7.45
N LEU A 62 -1.64 -2.57 6.99
CA LEU A 62 -0.24 -2.29 6.68
C LEU A 62 -0.05 -2.29 5.17
N ALA A 63 0.56 -1.25 4.63
CA ALA A 63 0.90 -1.13 3.21
C ALA A 63 2.36 -0.70 3.06
N LEU A 64 3.13 -1.43 2.26
CA LEU A 64 4.54 -1.14 2.04
C LEU A 64 4.77 -0.53 0.66
N ILE A 65 5.51 0.57 0.65
CA ILE A 65 6.06 1.15 -0.56
C ILE A 65 7.59 1.10 -0.52
N ASN A 66 8.18 1.02 -1.71
CA ASN A 66 9.63 1.08 -1.86
C ASN A 66 10.11 2.51 -1.56
N TRP A 67 11.36 2.68 -1.14
CA TRP A 67 11.96 4.00 -0.97
C TRP A 67 13.14 4.18 -1.93
N TYR A 68 12.85 4.57 -3.17
CA TYR A 68 13.88 4.60 -4.22
C TYR A 68 14.78 5.83 -4.14
N SER A 69 14.34 6.92 -3.48
CA SER A 69 15.21 8.09 -3.22
C SER A 69 16.43 7.76 -2.37
N ILE A 70 16.41 6.65 -1.62
CA ILE A 70 17.63 6.10 -1.02
C ILE A 70 18.33 5.29 -2.10
N SER A 71 19.57 5.64 -2.47
CA SER A 71 20.33 4.95 -3.51
C SER A 71 20.94 3.63 -3.03
N ALA A 72 21.27 3.53 -1.74
CA ALA A 72 21.87 2.33 -1.14
C ALA A 72 20.97 1.10 -1.30
N ARG A 73 21.61 -0.05 -1.60
CA ARG A 73 20.94 -1.35 -1.77
C ARG A 73 21.71 -2.44 -1.04
N VAL A 74 20.99 -3.45 -0.58
CA VAL A 74 21.58 -4.67 -0.01
C VAL A 74 22.25 -5.43 -1.15
N LYS A 75 23.56 -5.68 -1.03
CA LYS A 75 24.36 -6.31 -2.09
C LYS A 75 24.28 -7.83 -2.09
N THR A 76 24.18 -8.46 -0.92
CA THR A 76 24.29 -9.91 -0.76
C THR A 76 23.03 -10.49 -0.13
N ASN A 77 22.46 -11.53 -0.75
CA ASN A 77 21.30 -12.29 -0.28
C ASN A 77 20.14 -11.42 0.27
N PRO A 78 19.65 -10.45 -0.53
CA PRO A 78 18.59 -9.54 -0.11
C PRO A 78 17.30 -10.31 0.19
N VAL A 79 16.67 -9.95 1.30
CA VAL A 79 15.33 -10.43 1.68
C VAL A 79 14.28 -9.51 1.06
N SER A 80 13.18 -10.10 0.61
CA SER A 80 12.06 -9.36 0.04
C SER A 80 11.47 -8.39 1.07
N ARG A 81 11.18 -7.16 0.65
CA ARG A 81 10.39 -6.20 1.45
C ARG A 81 9.00 -6.76 1.80
N GLY A 82 8.49 -7.71 1.02
CA GLY A 82 7.21 -8.33 1.31
C GLY A 82 7.16 -9.16 2.60
N GLU A 83 8.31 -9.52 3.17
CA GLU A 83 8.38 -10.16 4.48
C GLU A 83 8.07 -9.16 5.62
N VAL A 84 8.29 -7.87 5.42
CA VAL A 84 8.02 -6.83 6.44
C VAL A 84 6.54 -6.76 6.76
N VAL A 85 5.68 -6.66 5.73
CA VAL A 85 4.22 -6.61 5.92
C VAL A 85 3.74 -7.93 6.52
N LYS A 86 4.23 -9.06 6.01
CA LYS A 86 3.85 -10.38 6.49
C LYS A 86 4.15 -10.56 7.98
N ALA A 87 5.34 -10.15 8.43
CA ALA A 87 5.80 -10.25 9.81
C ALA A 87 4.97 -9.41 10.78
N ALA A 88 4.46 -8.25 10.36
CA ALA A 88 3.71 -7.35 11.24
C ALA A 88 2.19 -7.33 10.95
N SER A 89 1.68 -8.09 9.97
CA SER A 89 0.29 -8.00 9.49
C SER A 89 -0.80 -8.23 10.54
N PHE A 90 -0.46 -8.90 11.64
CA PHE A 90 -1.37 -9.18 12.75
C PHE A 90 -1.40 -8.06 13.81
N ALA A 91 -0.49 -7.09 13.75
CA ALA A 91 -0.41 -5.99 14.71
C ALA A 91 -1.67 -5.13 14.71
N ARG A 92 -2.11 -4.69 15.89
CA ARG A 92 -3.30 -3.86 16.11
C ARG A 92 -3.01 -2.40 16.39
N ALA A 93 -1.77 -2.09 16.76
CA ALA A 93 -1.32 -0.77 17.15
C ALA A 93 0.10 -0.54 16.62
N PRO A 94 0.54 0.71 16.51
CA PRO A 94 1.89 1.03 16.07
C PRO A 94 3.01 0.34 16.87
N GLU A 95 2.86 0.22 18.19
CA GLU A 95 3.88 -0.35 19.08
C GLU A 95 4.06 -1.86 18.84
N GLU A 96 2.96 -2.56 18.51
CA GLU A 96 3.01 -3.97 18.11
C GLU A 96 3.78 -4.12 16.78
N VAL A 97 3.63 -3.19 15.83
CA VAL A 97 4.44 -3.19 14.59
C VAL A 97 5.92 -2.98 14.89
N GLU A 98 6.27 -2.04 15.75
CA GLU A 98 7.66 -1.77 16.12
C GLU A 98 8.34 -2.98 16.74
N SER A 99 7.63 -3.69 17.63
CA SER A 99 8.10 -4.94 18.22
C SER A 99 8.41 -5.99 17.15
N GLU A 100 7.56 -6.14 16.12
CA GLU A 100 7.82 -7.07 15.02
C GLU A 100 8.97 -6.60 14.11
N LEU A 101 9.07 -5.30 13.82
CA LEU A 101 10.17 -4.77 13.01
C LEU A 101 11.53 -4.94 13.69
N ALA A 102 11.60 -4.84 15.02
CA ALA A 102 12.82 -5.05 15.80
C ALA A 102 13.36 -6.49 15.72
N LYS A 103 12.48 -7.47 15.47
CA LYS A 103 12.85 -8.89 15.29
C LYS A 103 13.40 -9.19 13.89
N LEU A 104 13.17 -8.31 12.92
CA LEU A 104 13.60 -8.50 11.54
C LEU A 104 15.07 -8.13 11.35
N LEU A 105 15.76 -8.89 10.51
CA LEU A 105 17.11 -8.56 10.06
C LEU A 105 17.08 -7.47 8.98
N LEU A 106 16.67 -6.25 9.34
CA LEU A 106 16.41 -5.14 8.42
C LEU A 106 17.59 -4.79 7.51
N ARG A 107 18.83 -5.03 7.97
CA ARG A 107 20.06 -4.88 7.16
C ARG A 107 20.08 -5.73 5.88
N ARG A 108 19.25 -6.78 5.78
CA ARG A 108 19.07 -7.61 4.59
C ARG A 108 17.90 -7.15 3.72
N ILE A 109 17.12 -6.16 4.13
CA ILE A 109 15.93 -5.68 3.43
C ILE A 109 16.23 -4.31 2.81
N ASN A 110 16.00 -4.17 1.51
CA ASN A 110 16.18 -2.89 0.81
C ASN A 110 15.29 -1.77 1.40
N PRO A 111 15.68 -0.48 1.24
CA PRO A 111 14.93 0.65 1.79
C PRO A 111 13.42 0.62 1.47
N PHE A 112 12.63 0.97 2.47
CA PHE A 112 11.18 0.94 2.40
C PHE A 112 10.53 1.98 3.31
N ARG A 113 9.26 2.24 3.03
CA ARG A 113 8.35 2.98 3.89
C ARG A 113 7.15 2.08 4.14
N LEU A 114 6.92 1.72 5.39
CA LEU A 114 5.75 0.94 5.82
C LEU A 114 4.73 1.90 6.39
N ILE A 115 3.53 1.94 5.80
CA ILE A 115 2.41 2.75 6.26
C ILE A 115 1.48 1.84 7.05
N GLY A 116 1.18 2.21 8.29
CA GLY A 116 0.17 1.57 9.13
C GLY A 116 -1.00 2.50 9.39
N ILE A 117 -2.22 1.96 9.27
CA ILE A 117 -3.48 2.65 9.55
C ILE A 117 -4.22 1.84 10.58
N PHE A 118 -4.51 2.42 11.74
CA PHE A 118 -5.06 1.73 12.90
C PHE A 118 -6.40 2.35 13.28
N LEU A 119 -7.51 1.67 12.94
CA LEU A 119 -8.85 2.19 13.22
C LEU A 119 -9.11 2.39 14.72
N ALA A 120 -8.66 1.45 15.54
CA ALA A 120 -8.96 1.42 16.98
C ALA A 120 -8.45 2.67 17.72
N THR A 121 -7.31 3.20 17.28
CA THR A 121 -6.68 4.38 17.87
C THR A 121 -6.79 5.62 16.98
N SER A 122 -7.35 5.49 15.77
CA SER A 122 -7.35 6.52 14.74
C SER A 122 -5.94 7.08 14.45
N GLU A 123 -4.96 6.18 14.43
CA GLU A 123 -3.56 6.53 14.16
C GLU A 123 -3.15 6.16 12.74
N VAL A 124 -2.30 7.00 12.16
CA VAL A 124 -1.55 6.69 10.94
C VAL A 124 -0.07 6.83 11.25
N ALA A 125 0.67 5.73 11.18
CA ALA A 125 2.10 5.70 11.43
C ALA A 125 2.86 5.27 10.18
N GLU A 126 4.07 5.79 10.02
CA GLU A 126 4.95 5.45 8.91
C GLU A 126 6.35 5.11 9.42
N TRP A 127 6.81 3.88 9.17
CA TRP A 127 8.16 3.45 9.48
C TRP A 127 9.05 3.51 8.24
N ARG A 128 10.13 4.28 8.34
CA ARG A 128 11.05 4.56 7.25
C ARG A 128 12.39 3.87 7.53
N TRP A 129 12.76 2.92 6.67
CA TRP A 129 14.02 2.20 6.73
C TRP A 129 14.93 2.62 5.56
N ASP A 130 16.10 3.16 5.86
CA ASP A 130 17.06 3.68 4.87
C ASP A 130 18.36 2.87 4.77
N LEU A 131 18.40 1.65 5.32
CA LEU A 131 19.59 0.81 5.56
C LEU A 131 20.53 1.26 6.68
N LYS A 132 20.29 2.40 7.31
CA LYS A 132 21.06 2.89 8.46
C LYS A 132 20.22 2.92 9.73
N LYS A 133 19.00 3.44 9.63
CA LYS A 133 18.07 3.58 10.75
C LYS A 133 16.63 3.33 10.34
N LEU A 134 15.85 2.87 11.31
CA LEU A 134 14.40 2.80 11.24
C LEU A 134 13.83 3.99 12.02
N VAL A 135 13.02 4.82 11.37
CA VAL A 135 12.41 6.00 12.01
C VAL A 135 10.90 5.95 11.82
N ARG A 136 10.14 6.03 12.92
CA ARG A 136 8.69 6.25 12.90
C ARG A 136 8.38 7.72 12.64
N ARG A 137 7.33 7.96 11.87
CA ARG A 137 6.67 9.26 11.72
C ARG A 137 5.17 9.08 11.88
N ASP A 138 4.58 9.82 12.80
CA ASP A 138 3.14 9.87 12.95
C ASP A 138 2.55 10.90 11.98
N HIS A 139 1.37 10.57 11.48
CA HIS A 139 0.58 11.42 10.61
C HIS A 139 -0.80 11.60 11.20
N ALA A 140 -1.40 12.77 10.97
CA ALA A 140 -2.78 13.02 11.36
C ALA A 140 -3.73 12.04 10.66
N TRP A 141 -4.89 11.78 11.29
CA TRP A 141 -6.00 11.01 10.70
C TRP A 141 -6.70 11.83 9.61
N GLU A 142 -5.98 12.10 8.54
CA GLU A 142 -6.39 12.96 7.44
C GLU A 142 -6.15 12.30 6.10
N THR A 143 -6.96 12.68 5.11
CA THR A 143 -6.85 12.15 3.75
C THR A 143 -5.54 12.57 3.10
N GLN A 144 -4.69 11.60 2.77
CA GLN A 144 -3.33 11.84 2.28
C GLN A 144 -2.84 10.73 1.34
N GLN A 145 -1.65 10.92 0.77
CA GLN A 145 -1.08 10.03 -0.23
C GLN A 145 0.42 9.80 -0.01
N TRP A 146 0.86 8.55 -0.23
CA TRP A 146 2.27 8.16 -0.30
C TRP A 146 2.60 7.65 -1.69
N ILE A 147 3.76 8.08 -2.21
CA ILE A 147 4.18 7.81 -3.58
C ILE A 147 5.62 7.28 -3.56
N SER A 148 5.87 6.27 -4.38
CA SER A 148 7.20 5.76 -4.70
C SER A 148 7.33 5.46 -6.20
N SER A 149 8.54 5.58 -6.74
CA SER A 149 8.84 5.25 -8.13
C SER A 149 10.28 4.80 -8.30
N GLY A 150 10.49 3.73 -9.05
CA GLY A 150 11.82 3.24 -9.40
C GLY A 150 12.37 3.85 -10.68
N PHE A 151 11.64 4.77 -11.30
CA PHE A 151 12.09 5.53 -12.46
C PHE A 151 12.71 6.86 -12.02
N ASP A 152 11.89 7.76 -11.50
CA ASP A 152 12.29 9.01 -10.84
C ASP A 152 11.24 9.28 -9.76
N GLU A 153 11.65 9.10 -8.50
CA GLU A 153 10.77 9.23 -7.33
C GLU A 153 10.40 10.67 -7.01
N PRO A 154 11.34 11.65 -7.00
CA PRO A 154 11.00 13.08 -6.90
C PRO A 154 9.96 13.54 -7.93
N GLU A 155 10.15 13.20 -9.20
CA GLU A 155 9.25 13.63 -10.27
C GLU A 155 7.88 12.94 -10.17
N ALA A 156 7.86 11.63 -9.86
CA ALA A 156 6.61 10.93 -9.59
C ALA A 156 5.86 11.51 -8.38
N GLN A 157 6.57 11.87 -7.31
CA GLN A 157 5.98 12.55 -6.15
C GLN A 157 5.36 13.89 -6.57
N ARG A 158 6.07 14.70 -7.37
CA ARG A 158 5.57 16.00 -7.85
C ARG A 158 4.31 15.84 -8.70
N VAL A 159 4.32 14.95 -9.68
CA VAL A 159 3.20 14.75 -10.63
C VAL A 159 1.98 14.14 -9.94
N ARG A 160 2.17 13.06 -9.18
CA ARG A 160 1.05 12.36 -8.52
C ARG A 160 0.44 13.20 -7.39
N SER A 161 1.25 13.94 -6.63
CA SER A 161 0.75 14.89 -5.62
C SER A 161 -0.08 16.00 -6.27
N ARG A 162 0.36 16.55 -7.41
CA ARG A 162 -0.44 17.55 -8.15
C ARG A 162 -1.77 16.97 -8.63
N THR A 163 -1.78 15.74 -9.11
CA THR A 163 -3.00 15.02 -9.51
C THR A 163 -3.93 14.81 -8.31
N PHE A 164 -3.38 14.41 -7.16
CA PHE A 164 -4.12 14.26 -5.91
C PHE A 164 -4.75 15.59 -5.45
N SER A 165 -3.97 16.67 -5.38
CA SER A 165 -4.45 18.00 -4.99
C SER A 165 -5.56 18.52 -5.91
N ARG A 166 -5.49 18.23 -7.22
CA ARG A 166 -6.57 18.55 -8.17
C ARG A 166 -7.81 17.70 -7.91
N ALA A 167 -7.64 16.40 -7.71
CA ALA A 167 -8.74 15.48 -7.43
C ALA A 167 -9.48 15.85 -6.13
N ARG A 168 -8.79 16.37 -5.11
CA ARG A 168 -9.40 16.82 -3.85
C ARG A 168 -10.44 17.93 -4.03
N LYS A 169 -10.41 18.67 -5.14
CA LYS A 169 -11.36 19.76 -5.44
C LYS A 169 -12.65 19.28 -6.11
N GLN A 170 -12.78 17.98 -6.39
CA GLN A 170 -13.97 17.42 -7.02
C GLN A 170 -15.11 17.24 -6.01
N ILE A 171 -16.35 17.42 -6.46
CA ILE A 171 -17.55 17.28 -5.61
C ILE A 171 -17.71 15.90 -4.94
N THR A 172 -17.12 14.88 -5.55
CA THR A 172 -17.17 13.48 -5.10
C THR A 172 -16.04 13.11 -4.15
N PHE A 173 -15.23 14.08 -3.70
CA PHE A 173 -14.08 13.86 -2.83
C PHE A 173 -14.40 12.90 -1.67
N ALA A 174 -13.44 12.02 -1.35
CA ALA A 174 -13.53 11.00 -0.30
C ALA A 174 -14.55 9.85 -0.52
N SER A 175 -15.25 9.82 -1.66
CA SER A 175 -16.08 8.66 -2.07
C SER A 175 -15.24 7.51 -2.63
N VAL A 176 -15.82 6.30 -2.70
CA VAL A 176 -15.18 5.13 -3.32
C VAL A 176 -14.90 5.39 -4.80
N ASP A 177 -15.86 5.98 -5.52
CA ASP A 177 -15.68 6.27 -6.95
C ASP A 177 -14.63 7.34 -7.19
N TRP A 178 -14.49 8.29 -6.28
CA TRP A 178 -13.40 9.26 -6.32
C TRP A 178 -12.04 8.59 -6.17
N LEU A 179 -11.89 7.68 -5.20
CA LEU A 179 -10.65 6.92 -5.00
C LEU A 179 -10.30 6.12 -6.26
N ARG A 180 -11.29 5.42 -6.83
CA ARG A 180 -11.11 4.64 -8.06
C ARG A 180 -10.71 5.53 -9.23
N ARG A 181 -11.37 6.67 -9.44
CA ARG A 181 -10.99 7.63 -10.49
C ARG A 181 -9.57 8.16 -10.30
N LEU A 182 -9.18 8.49 -9.08
CA LEU A 182 -7.81 8.90 -8.77
C LEU A 182 -6.81 7.81 -9.15
N HIS A 183 -7.06 6.56 -8.76
CA HIS A 183 -6.16 5.44 -9.04
C HIS A 183 -6.14 4.99 -10.51
N ARG A 184 -7.15 5.37 -11.30
CA ARG A 184 -7.21 5.19 -12.77
C ARG A 184 -6.55 6.30 -13.56
N SER A 185 -6.16 7.40 -12.91
CA SER A 185 -5.76 8.63 -13.59
C SER A 185 -4.35 8.59 -14.18
N HIS A 186 -4.18 9.28 -15.31
CA HIS A 186 -2.90 9.40 -16.01
C HIS A 186 -2.24 10.78 -15.91
N GLY A 187 -2.98 11.82 -15.48
CA GLY A 187 -2.48 13.19 -15.53
C GLY A 187 -2.62 13.75 -16.96
N ARG A 188 -1.53 14.26 -17.54
CA ARG A 188 -1.53 14.79 -18.92
C ARG A 188 -1.45 13.68 -19.98
N GLU A 189 -0.68 12.63 -19.69
CA GLU A 189 -0.39 11.56 -20.62
C GLU A 189 -0.33 10.22 -19.89
N ARG A 190 -0.58 9.13 -20.61
CA ARG A 190 -0.43 7.76 -20.09
C ARG A 190 1.05 7.40 -20.04
N GLY A 191 1.71 7.65 -18.91
CA GLY A 191 3.17 7.60 -18.82
C GLY A 191 3.75 7.13 -17.49
N PRO A 192 5.08 7.27 -17.31
CA PRO A 192 5.81 6.73 -16.16
C PRO A 192 5.47 7.42 -14.84
N PHE A 193 4.94 8.65 -14.89
CA PHE A 193 4.62 9.46 -13.71
C PHE A 193 3.13 9.45 -13.34
N SER A 194 2.29 8.83 -14.16
CA SER A 194 0.87 8.66 -13.91
C SER A 194 0.59 7.89 -12.61
N THR A 195 -0.59 8.11 -11.99
CA THR A 195 -1.04 7.31 -10.84
C THR A 195 -1.31 5.86 -11.28
N CYS A 196 -2.02 5.68 -12.39
CA CYS A 196 -2.04 4.43 -13.15
C CYS A 196 -0.87 4.46 -14.13
N MET A 197 0.27 3.90 -13.74
CA MET A 197 1.54 4.02 -14.47
C MET A 197 1.58 3.07 -15.68
N HIS A 198 2.12 3.55 -16.80
CA HIS A 198 2.40 2.73 -17.98
C HIS A 198 3.75 3.07 -18.60
N ARG A 199 4.53 2.04 -18.89
CA ARG A 199 5.76 2.04 -19.67
C ARG A 199 5.82 0.76 -20.50
N VAL A 200 6.78 0.68 -21.41
CA VAL A 200 7.02 -0.51 -22.22
C VAL A 200 7.44 -1.73 -21.38
N ASP A 201 8.20 -1.51 -20.30
CA ASP A 201 8.80 -2.57 -19.47
C ASP A 201 8.14 -2.75 -18.10
N ALA A 202 7.29 -1.81 -17.68
CA ALA A 202 6.62 -1.81 -16.38
C ALA A 202 5.26 -1.11 -16.45
N ALA A 203 4.33 -1.50 -15.58
CA ALA A 203 3.02 -0.85 -15.48
C ALA A 203 2.45 -0.98 -14.07
N THR A 204 1.34 -0.29 -13.78
CA THR A 204 0.47 -0.68 -12.68
C THR A 204 -0.10 -2.08 -12.98
N VAL A 205 0.33 -3.09 -12.22
CA VAL A 205 -0.08 -4.48 -12.44
C VAL A 205 -1.20 -4.93 -11.52
N SER A 206 -1.56 -4.13 -10.52
CA SER A 206 -2.74 -4.36 -9.70
C SER A 206 -3.19 -3.12 -8.95
N TYR A 207 -4.47 -3.09 -8.59
CA TYR A 207 -5.06 -2.15 -7.65
C TYR A 207 -5.71 -2.91 -6.48
N THR A 208 -5.30 -2.58 -5.25
CA THR A 208 -5.94 -3.07 -4.03
C THR A 208 -6.74 -1.94 -3.38
N GLU A 209 -8.00 -2.19 -3.08
CA GLU A 209 -8.91 -1.28 -2.39
C GLU A 209 -9.29 -1.90 -1.04
N VAL A 210 -9.01 -1.19 0.05
CA VAL A 210 -9.47 -1.55 1.39
C VAL A 210 -10.57 -0.60 1.81
N SER A 211 -11.64 -1.16 2.35
CA SER A 211 -12.74 -0.41 2.95
C SER A 211 -13.00 -0.94 4.35
N VAL A 212 -12.83 -0.08 5.34
CA VAL A 212 -13.02 -0.41 6.74
C VAL A 212 -14.08 0.51 7.32
N SER A 213 -15.05 -0.08 8.02
CA SER A 213 -16.08 0.59 8.83
C SER A 213 -16.25 -0.15 10.15
N GLY A 214 -17.13 0.35 11.03
CA GLY A 214 -17.47 -0.34 12.28
C GLY A 214 -17.88 -1.81 12.12
N THR A 215 -18.52 -2.18 11.01
CA THR A 215 -19.07 -3.53 10.77
C THR A 215 -18.42 -4.30 9.61
N VAL A 216 -17.62 -3.63 8.77
CA VAL A 216 -17.08 -4.25 7.55
C VAL A 216 -15.59 -4.02 7.47
N ARG A 217 -14.83 -5.11 7.27
CA ARG A 217 -13.43 -5.06 6.80
C ARG A 217 -13.43 -5.74 5.43
N ARG A 218 -13.18 -4.97 4.37
CA ARG A 218 -13.21 -5.47 2.99
C ARG A 218 -11.90 -5.17 2.29
N MET A 219 -11.41 -6.14 1.53
CA MET A 219 -10.34 -5.94 0.55
C MET A 219 -10.81 -6.41 -0.83
N SER A 220 -10.77 -5.50 -1.80
CA SER A 220 -11.00 -5.77 -3.22
C SER A 220 -9.69 -5.66 -3.97
N TYR A 221 -9.46 -6.57 -4.91
CA TYR A 221 -8.23 -6.66 -5.69
C TYR A 221 -8.55 -6.78 -7.17
N HIS A 222 -7.94 -5.90 -7.95
CA HIS A 222 -8.04 -5.85 -9.40
C HIS A 222 -6.68 -6.22 -9.97
N ALA A 223 -6.62 -7.31 -10.72
CA ALA A 223 -5.41 -7.71 -11.44
C ALA A 223 -5.31 -6.93 -12.75
N GLY A 224 -4.15 -6.30 -12.99
CA GLY A 224 -3.90 -5.40 -14.10
C GLY A 224 -4.07 -3.91 -13.76
N PRO A 225 -3.83 -3.04 -14.75
CA PRO A 225 -4.00 -1.60 -14.58
C PRO A 225 -5.48 -1.26 -14.34
N PRO A 226 -5.85 -0.48 -13.30
CA PRO A 226 -7.23 -0.17 -12.99
C PRO A 226 -7.95 0.67 -14.07
N CYS A 227 -7.20 1.32 -14.97
CA CYS A 227 -7.80 2.05 -16.09
C CYS A 227 -8.42 1.11 -17.14
N GLU A 228 -8.01 -0.16 -17.17
CA GLU A 228 -8.51 -1.19 -18.07
C GLU A 228 -9.66 -1.98 -17.40
N LEU A 229 -10.68 -2.36 -18.18
CA LEU A 229 -11.81 -3.15 -17.67
C LEU A 229 -11.35 -4.60 -17.42
N ARG A 230 -11.20 -4.98 -16.15
CA ARG A 230 -10.91 -6.35 -15.72
C ARG A 230 -11.70 -6.72 -14.47
N ALA A 231 -11.98 -8.01 -14.32
CA ALA A 231 -12.69 -8.56 -13.16
C ALA A 231 -11.93 -8.30 -11.84
N SER A 232 -12.69 -8.09 -10.76
CA SER A 232 -12.14 -7.90 -9.42
C SER A 232 -12.44 -9.10 -8.52
N LYS A 233 -11.55 -9.39 -7.58
CA LYS A 233 -11.78 -10.38 -6.52
C LYS A 233 -11.92 -9.65 -5.19
N THR A 234 -12.98 -9.94 -4.45
CA THR A 234 -13.27 -9.29 -3.16
C THR A 234 -13.33 -10.32 -2.06
N VAL A 235 -12.69 -10.01 -0.94
CA VAL A 235 -12.73 -10.80 0.30
C VAL A 235 -13.27 -9.92 1.42
N LEU A 236 -14.21 -10.46 2.18
CA LEU A 236 -14.83 -9.81 3.33
C LEU A 236 -14.37 -10.49 4.62
N LEU A 237 -14.11 -9.67 5.62
CA LEU A 237 -13.92 -10.08 7.00
C LEU A 237 -14.96 -9.37 7.85
N LYS A 238 -15.79 -10.17 8.50
CA LYS A 238 -16.74 -9.69 9.51
C LYS A 238 -16.04 -9.66 10.86
N PRO A 239 -16.17 -8.57 11.65
CA PRO A 239 -15.79 -8.60 13.06
C PRO A 239 -16.48 -9.79 13.73
N GLU A 240 -15.74 -10.46 14.62
CA GLU A 240 -16.36 -11.40 15.57
C GLU A 240 -17.13 -10.62 16.64
#